data_AF-A0AAD4MSC8-F1
#
_entry.id   AF-A0AAD4MSC8-F1
#
_cell.length_a   1.000
_cell.length_b   1.000
_cell.length_c   1.000
_cell.angle_alpha   90.00
_cell.angle_beta   90.00
_cell.angle_gamma   90.00
#
_symmetry.space_group_name_H-M   'P 1'
#
loop_
_entity.id
_entity.type
_entity.pdbx_description
1 polymer ?
#
loop_
_entity_poly.entity_id
_entity_poly.type
_entity_poly.pdbx_seq_one_letter_code
_entity_poly.pdbx_strand_id
1 'polypeptide(L)'
;MPKVYSTNTAKFRQWISIVDGENGTKLYSVDAGIIYCQACQKKVESYRISHLKQHHDGSKHVTNAHRFLGNSATRQMFLQPEPSDPFAADLSYALISAKIPLYKVNHPDFRGFLEKYSKRNVPDQSTLRKNYVNSIYVQRLEEQGLKLNESLAILQEVKEELEWIPGEIGNAVNIKLEQVIAKNKGLEK
;
A
#
# COMPACT_ATOMS: atom_id res chain seq x y z
N MET A 1 16.13 38.35 27.89
CA MET A 1 16.00 38.64 26.45
C MET A 1 16.45 37.40 25.67
N PRO A 2 15.57 36.68 24.93
CA PRO A 2 15.99 35.53 24.15
C PRO A 2 16.67 35.99 22.85
N LYS A 3 17.80 35.37 22.50
CA LYS A 3 18.53 35.59 21.25
C LYS A 3 17.64 35.20 20.06
N VAL A 4 17.15 36.19 19.32
CA VAL A 4 16.43 35.97 18.06
C VAL A 4 17.44 35.53 17.02
N TYR A 5 17.46 34.24 16.69
CA TYR A 5 18.27 33.73 15.59
C TYR A 5 17.72 34.26 14.26
N SER A 6 18.56 34.94 13.48
CA SER A 6 18.22 35.35 12.11
C SER A 6 17.91 34.08 11.29
N THR A 7 16.65 33.91 10.88
CA THR A 7 16.22 32.72 10.14
C THR A 7 16.80 32.76 8.72
N ASN A 8 17.76 31.88 8.44
CA ASN A 8 18.39 31.71 7.12
C ASN A 8 17.43 31.15 6.03
N THR A 9 16.13 31.13 6.30
CA THR A 9 15.08 30.52 5.47
C THR A 9 15.05 31.08 4.04
N ALA A 10 15.21 32.39 3.86
CA ALA A 10 15.25 33.01 2.54
C ALA A 10 16.47 32.55 1.72
N LYS A 11 17.64 32.48 2.37
CA LYS A 11 18.90 32.02 1.78
C LYS A 11 18.83 30.55 1.36
N PHE A 12 18.21 29.70 2.17
CA PHE A 12 18.05 28.27 1.84
C PHE A 12 17.07 28.04 0.70
N ARG A 13 15.98 28.80 0.60
CA ARG A 13 15.08 28.74 -0.56
C ARG A 13 15.80 29.12 -1.87
N GLN A 14 16.66 30.14 -1.82
CA GLN A 14 17.49 30.53 -2.97
C GLN A 14 18.52 29.45 -3.33
N TRP A 15 19.09 28.76 -2.36
CA TRP A 15 20.01 27.65 -2.63
C TRP A 15 19.31 26.45 -3.26
N ILE A 16 18.11 26.11 -2.77
CA ILE A 16 17.29 25.04 -3.32
C ILE A 16 16.94 25.34 -4.78
N SER A 17 16.53 26.56 -5.12
CA SER A 17 16.24 26.93 -6.52
C SER A 17 17.45 26.84 -7.45
N ILE A 18 18.66 27.02 -6.93
CA ILE A 18 19.90 26.87 -7.72
C ILE A 18 20.27 25.39 -7.92
N VAL A 19 19.94 24.52 -6.97
CA VAL A 19 20.34 23.11 -6.97
C VAL A 19 19.32 22.20 -7.66
N ASP A 20 18.02 22.39 -7.40
CA ASP A 20 16.95 21.59 -8.02
C ASP A 20 16.69 21.99 -9.50
N GLY A 21 17.19 23.15 -9.94
CA GLY A 21 16.87 23.72 -11.25
C GLY A 21 15.41 24.18 -11.36
N GLU A 22 15.06 24.86 -12.45
CA GLU A 22 13.71 25.40 -12.71
C GLU A 22 12.60 24.33 -12.77
N ASN A 23 12.99 23.05 -12.82
CA ASN A 23 12.07 21.93 -12.73
C ASN A 23 11.80 21.64 -11.24
N GLY A 24 10.86 22.41 -10.68
CA GLY A 24 10.37 22.41 -9.28
C GLY A 24 9.95 21.04 -8.73
N THR A 25 10.91 20.15 -8.62
CA THR A 25 10.81 18.83 -8.06
C THR A 25 10.93 19.00 -6.56
N LYS A 26 9.85 18.73 -5.80
CA LYS A 26 9.80 18.92 -4.34
C LYS A 26 10.70 17.91 -3.60
N LEU A 27 12.02 17.99 -3.76
CA LEU A 27 13.00 17.13 -3.10
C LEU A 27 13.42 17.66 -1.74
N TYR A 28 13.32 18.97 -1.53
CA TYR A 28 13.75 19.63 -0.30
C TYR A 28 12.61 20.42 0.36
N SER A 29 12.55 20.38 1.69
CA SER A 29 11.71 21.25 2.52
C SER A 29 12.58 22.07 3.46
N VAL A 30 12.12 23.28 3.81
CA VAL A 30 12.81 24.18 4.75
C VAL A 30 11.91 24.41 5.94
N ASP A 31 12.23 23.76 7.06
CA ASP A 31 11.54 23.97 8.34
C ASP A 31 12.51 24.59 9.35
N ALA A 32 12.07 25.68 9.98
CA ALA A 32 12.79 26.35 11.08
C ALA A 32 14.28 26.67 10.82
N GLY A 33 14.69 26.92 9.57
CA GLY A 33 16.08 27.23 9.23
C GLY A 33 16.98 26.00 9.06
N ILE A 34 16.42 24.83 8.75
CA ILE A 34 17.15 23.61 8.39
C ILE A 34 16.64 23.12 7.02
N ILE A 35 17.54 22.67 6.16
CA ILE A 35 17.18 22.01 4.90
C ILE A 35 16.94 20.53 5.19
N TYR A 36 15.76 20.03 4.84
CA TYR A 36 15.40 18.63 4.94
C TYR A 36 15.26 18.03 3.54
N CYS A 37 15.94 16.91 3.29
CA CYS A 37 15.79 16.18 2.03
C CYS A 37 14.70 15.11 2.18
N GLN A 38 13.61 15.24 1.43
CA GLN A 38 12.50 14.28 1.44
C GLN A 38 12.89 12.94 0.82
N ALA A 39 13.76 12.94 -0.20
CA ALA A 39 14.26 11.70 -0.81
C ALA A 39 15.15 10.90 0.14
N CYS A 40 15.99 11.58 0.94
CA CYS A 40 16.93 10.92 1.86
C CYS A 40 16.41 10.77 3.29
N GLN A 41 15.28 11.40 3.63
CA GLN A 41 14.69 11.46 4.98
C GLN A 41 15.71 11.89 6.05
N LYS A 42 16.56 12.88 5.72
CA LYS A 42 17.64 13.36 6.59
C LYS A 42 17.74 14.88 6.53
N LYS A 43 18.10 15.47 7.68
CA LYS A 43 18.57 16.85 7.74
C LYS A 43 19.87 16.99 6.95
N VAL A 44 19.95 17.99 6.09
CA VAL A 44 21.17 18.37 5.39
C VAL A 44 21.80 19.49 6.20
N GLU A 45 22.93 19.21 6.84
CA GLU A 45 23.68 20.21 7.60
C GLU A 45 24.43 21.14 6.62
N SER A 46 23.69 22.06 6.01
CA SER A 46 24.19 22.96 4.98
C SER A 46 24.57 24.33 5.56
N TYR A 47 25.85 24.52 5.86
CA TYR A 47 26.42 25.82 6.21
C TYR A 47 26.80 26.65 4.97
N ARG A 48 26.98 25.99 3.81
CA ARG A 48 27.32 26.58 2.50
C ARG A 48 26.55 25.87 1.37
N ILE A 49 26.34 26.57 0.25
CA ILE A 49 25.67 26.02 -0.94
C ILE A 49 26.39 24.77 -1.51
N SER A 50 27.71 24.70 -1.36
CA SER A 50 28.52 23.56 -1.79
C SER A 50 28.16 22.26 -1.07
N HIS A 51 27.78 22.32 0.22
CA HIS A 51 27.36 21.13 0.97
C HIS A 51 26.02 20.60 0.48
N LEU A 52 25.12 21.50 0.06
CA LEU A 52 23.84 21.12 -0.53
C LEU A 52 24.05 20.49 -1.91
N LYS A 53 24.92 21.07 -2.75
CA LYS A 53 25.31 20.50 -4.05
C LYS A 53 25.94 19.12 -3.90
N GLN A 54 26.88 18.95 -2.99
CA GLN A 54 27.51 17.65 -2.74
C GLN A 54 26.50 16.60 -2.26
N HIS A 55 25.51 16.99 -1.46
CA HIS A 55 24.43 16.09 -1.06
C HIS A 55 23.55 15.71 -2.27
N HIS A 56 23.14 16.68 -3.09
CA HIS A 56 22.31 16.49 -4.27
C HIS A 56 22.99 15.57 -5.31
N ASP A 57 24.27 15.82 -5.59
CA ASP A 57 25.04 15.06 -6.58
C ASP A 57 25.58 13.72 -6.03
N GLY A 58 25.38 13.46 -4.73
CA GLY A 58 25.82 12.22 -4.09
C GLY A 58 25.05 11.00 -4.61
N SER A 59 25.77 9.89 -4.83
CA SER A 59 25.19 8.63 -5.36
C SER A 59 23.99 8.11 -4.55
N LYS A 60 24.02 8.29 -3.22
CA LYS A 60 22.91 7.95 -2.32
C LYS A 60 21.68 8.80 -2.59
N HIS A 61 21.85 10.10 -2.81
CA HIS A 61 20.76 11.00 -3.14
C HIS A 61 20.18 10.68 -4.50
N VAL A 62 21.01 10.56 -5.55
CA VAL A 62 20.56 10.25 -6.91
C VAL A 62 19.70 8.97 -6.94
N THR A 63 20.15 7.91 -6.26
CA THR A 63 19.40 6.65 -6.17
C THR A 63 18.07 6.82 -5.43
N ASN A 64 18.08 7.56 -4.31
CA ASN A 64 16.88 7.78 -3.51
C ASN A 64 15.90 8.75 -4.17
N ALA A 65 16.38 9.78 -4.87
CA ALA A 65 15.58 10.73 -5.63
C ALA A 65 14.90 10.04 -6.80
N HIS A 66 15.61 9.18 -7.54
CA HIS A 66 15.01 8.34 -8.57
C HIS A 66 13.89 7.46 -8.01
N ARG A 67 14.10 6.84 -6.84
CA ARG A 67 13.04 6.06 -6.16
C ARG A 67 11.88 6.93 -5.69
N PHE A 68 12.16 8.09 -5.11
CA PHE A 68 11.16 9.00 -4.57
C PHE A 68 10.24 9.56 -5.66
N LEU A 69 10.79 9.92 -6.81
CA LEU A 69 10.02 10.41 -7.96
C LEU A 69 9.31 9.29 -8.73
N GLY A 70 9.89 8.09 -8.76
CA GLY A 70 9.26 6.91 -9.36
C GLY A 70 8.13 6.30 -8.52
N ASN A 71 8.09 6.52 -7.20
CA ASN A 71 7.15 5.86 -6.27
C ASN A 71 5.88 6.66 -5.91
N SER A 72 5.38 7.53 -6.78
CA SER A 72 4.07 8.16 -6.59
C SER A 72 2.92 7.13 -6.42
N ALA A 73 3.13 5.86 -6.80
CA ALA A 73 2.15 4.78 -6.71
C ALA A 73 2.22 3.92 -5.42
N THR A 74 3.23 4.06 -4.55
CA THR A 74 3.33 3.30 -3.30
C THR A 74 3.11 4.19 -2.09
N ARG A 75 1.94 4.82 -2.00
CA ARG A 75 1.41 5.22 -0.69
C ARG A 75 0.86 3.97 0.00
N GLN A 76 1.18 3.85 1.29
CA GLN A 76 0.86 2.78 2.24
C GLN A 76 -0.24 1.79 1.79
N MET A 77 0.12 0.51 1.63
CA MET A 77 -0.77 -0.61 1.29
C MET A 77 -1.90 -0.89 2.29
N PHE A 78 -2.01 -0.12 3.38
CA PHE A 78 -2.93 -0.41 4.48
C PHE A 78 -4.26 0.34 4.38
N LEU A 79 -4.35 1.38 3.54
CA LEU A 79 -5.61 2.03 3.18
C LEU A 79 -5.59 2.16 1.66
N GLN A 80 -5.95 1.09 0.95
CA GLN A 80 -6.17 1.22 -0.48
C GLN A 80 -7.48 2.00 -0.66
N PRO A 81 -7.49 3.14 -1.37
CA PRO A 81 -8.73 3.62 -1.95
C PRO A 81 -9.23 2.50 -2.88
N GLU A 82 -10.52 2.18 -2.80
CA GLU A 82 -11.18 1.25 -3.71
C GLU A 82 -10.68 1.48 -5.14
N PRO A 83 -10.27 0.43 -5.86
CA PRO A 83 -9.62 0.60 -7.14
C PRO A 83 -10.54 1.33 -8.12
N SER A 84 -10.09 2.52 -8.53
CA SER A 84 -10.89 3.60 -9.12
C SER A 84 -11.42 3.35 -10.54
N ASP A 85 -11.27 2.15 -11.12
CA ASP A 85 -11.80 1.85 -12.46
C ASP A 85 -13.00 0.89 -12.39
N PRO A 86 -14.23 1.41 -12.62
CA PRO A 86 -15.44 0.60 -12.67
C PRO A 86 -15.37 -0.53 -13.69
N PHE A 87 -14.72 -0.30 -14.83
CA PHE A 87 -14.61 -1.30 -15.89
C PHE A 87 -13.85 -2.55 -15.42
N ALA A 88 -12.70 -2.33 -14.78
CA ALA A 88 -11.87 -3.41 -14.25
C ALA A 88 -12.54 -4.17 -13.10
N ALA A 89 -13.34 -3.47 -12.28
CA ALA A 89 -14.14 -4.08 -11.22
C ALA A 89 -15.22 -4.99 -11.81
N ASP A 90 -16.04 -4.48 -12.74
CA ASP A 90 -17.11 -5.23 -13.39
C ASP A 90 -16.58 -6.43 -14.18
N LEU A 91 -15.46 -6.25 -14.90
CA LEU A 91 -14.79 -7.33 -15.61
C LEU A 91 -14.33 -8.43 -14.65
N SER A 92 -13.70 -8.07 -13.54
CA SER A 92 -13.23 -9.03 -12.53
C SER A 92 -14.40 -9.78 -11.90
N TYR A 93 -15.47 -9.07 -11.57
CA TYR A 93 -16.69 -9.66 -11.01
C TYR A 93 -17.32 -10.66 -11.97
N ALA A 94 -17.48 -10.29 -13.25
CA ALA A 94 -18.05 -11.17 -14.27
C ALA A 94 -17.23 -12.46 -14.45
N LEU A 95 -15.90 -12.35 -14.49
CA LEU A 95 -15.01 -13.50 -14.65
C LEU A 95 -15.10 -14.45 -13.44
N ILE A 96 -15.02 -13.92 -12.22
CA ILE A 96 -15.13 -14.73 -10.99
C ILE A 96 -16.52 -15.37 -10.89
N SER A 97 -17.57 -14.61 -11.20
CA SER A 97 -18.95 -15.11 -11.16
C SER A 97 -19.19 -16.24 -12.15
N ALA A 98 -18.64 -16.12 -13.36
CA ALA A 98 -18.72 -17.15 -14.40
C ALA A 98 -17.74 -18.32 -14.19
N LYS A 99 -17.00 -18.36 -13.08
CA LYS A 99 -15.93 -19.35 -12.80
C LYS A 99 -14.84 -19.37 -13.88
N ILE A 100 -14.58 -18.23 -14.51
CA ILE A 100 -13.54 -18.05 -15.52
C ILE A 100 -12.25 -17.62 -14.82
N PRO A 101 -11.16 -18.37 -14.96
CA PRO A 101 -9.88 -17.98 -14.38
C PRO A 101 -9.36 -16.65 -14.95
N LEU A 102 -8.89 -15.76 -14.09
CA LEU A 102 -8.38 -14.43 -14.45
C LEU A 102 -7.21 -14.45 -15.44
N TYR A 103 -6.43 -15.54 -15.51
CA TYR A 103 -5.32 -15.65 -16.47
C TYR A 103 -5.78 -15.66 -17.93
N LYS A 104 -7.06 -15.97 -18.19
CA LYS A 104 -7.64 -15.92 -19.55
C LYS A 104 -7.69 -14.51 -20.11
N VAL A 105 -7.68 -13.48 -19.26
CA VAL A 105 -7.60 -12.06 -19.65
C VAL A 105 -6.29 -11.74 -20.39
N ASN A 106 -5.22 -12.47 -20.10
CA ASN A 106 -3.92 -12.25 -20.74
C ASN A 106 -3.81 -12.93 -22.11
N HIS A 107 -4.78 -13.75 -22.52
CA HIS A 107 -4.74 -14.40 -23.84
C HIS A 107 -4.94 -13.34 -24.94
N PRO A 108 -4.07 -13.29 -25.97
CA PRO A 108 -4.09 -12.22 -26.97
C PRO A 108 -5.43 -12.09 -27.69
N ASP A 109 -6.06 -13.20 -28.08
CA ASP A 109 -7.36 -13.16 -28.78
C ASP A 109 -8.50 -12.68 -27.88
N PHE A 110 -8.51 -13.13 -26.60
CA PHE A 110 -9.54 -12.75 -25.65
C PHE A 110 -9.38 -11.27 -25.25
N ARG A 111 -8.14 -10.85 -25.01
CA ARG A 111 -7.79 -9.45 -24.76
C ARG A 111 -8.14 -8.57 -25.95
N GLY A 112 -7.75 -8.96 -27.16
CA GLY A 112 -8.02 -8.20 -28.39
C GLY A 112 -9.51 -8.06 -28.67
N PHE A 113 -10.30 -9.11 -28.40
CA PHE A 113 -11.76 -9.03 -28.42
C PHE A 113 -12.28 -7.97 -27.43
N LEU A 114 -11.88 -8.06 -26.17
CA LEU A 114 -12.34 -7.12 -25.14
C LEU A 114 -11.91 -5.67 -25.45
N GLU A 115 -10.68 -5.44 -25.89
CA GLU A 115 -10.17 -4.11 -26.24
C GLU A 115 -10.91 -3.53 -27.45
N LYS A 116 -11.22 -4.36 -28.46
CA LYS A 116 -11.96 -3.95 -29.67
C LYS A 116 -13.36 -3.44 -29.35
N TYR A 117 -14.10 -4.13 -28.48
CA TYR A 117 -15.49 -3.77 -28.16
C TYR A 117 -15.61 -2.76 -27.01
N SER A 118 -14.70 -2.79 -26.03
CA SER A 118 -14.71 -1.83 -24.92
C SER A 118 -14.09 -0.48 -25.25
N LYS A 119 -13.27 -0.40 -26.32
CA LYS A 119 -12.46 0.79 -26.69
C LYS A 119 -11.58 1.28 -25.54
N ARG A 120 -11.22 0.39 -24.61
CA ARG A 120 -10.39 0.66 -23.44
C ARG A 120 -9.28 -0.37 -23.37
N ASN A 121 -8.20 -0.02 -22.69
CA ASN A 121 -7.15 -0.98 -22.39
C ASN A 121 -7.61 -1.92 -21.28
N VAL A 122 -7.44 -3.23 -21.48
CA VAL A 122 -7.83 -4.22 -20.50
C VAL A 122 -6.68 -4.41 -19.49
N PRO A 123 -6.92 -4.33 -18.17
CA PRO A 123 -5.88 -4.59 -17.17
C PRO A 123 -5.38 -6.04 -17.24
N ASP A 124 -4.12 -6.26 -16.87
CA ASP A 124 -3.54 -7.61 -16.82
C ASP A 124 -4.07 -8.41 -15.61
N GLN A 125 -3.92 -9.74 -15.68
CA GLN A 125 -4.30 -10.64 -14.59
C GLN A 125 -3.73 -10.21 -13.23
N SER A 126 -2.49 -9.70 -13.17
CA SER A 126 -1.87 -9.30 -11.91
C SER A 126 -2.54 -8.09 -11.30
N THR A 127 -2.88 -7.09 -12.12
CA THR A 127 -3.62 -5.89 -11.71
C THR A 127 -5.01 -6.27 -11.22
N LEU A 128 -5.72 -7.13 -11.96
CA LEU A 128 -7.04 -7.61 -11.53
C LEU A 128 -6.98 -8.33 -10.17
N ARG A 129 -6.00 -9.23 -10.01
CA ARG A 129 -5.83 -10.01 -8.78
C ARG A 129 -5.52 -9.15 -7.56
N LYS A 130 -4.63 -8.18 -7.68
CA LYS A 130 -4.17 -7.37 -6.54
C LYS A 130 -5.21 -6.39 -6.06
N ASN A 131 -5.96 -5.81 -6.98
CA ASN A 131 -6.78 -4.64 -6.69
C ASN A 131 -8.25 -5.00 -6.44
N TYR A 132 -8.82 -5.96 -7.19
CA TYR A 132 -10.28 -6.16 -7.24
C TYR A 132 -10.73 -7.49 -6.63
N VAL A 133 -9.87 -8.51 -6.60
CA VAL A 133 -10.29 -9.85 -6.15
C VAL A 133 -10.69 -9.88 -4.68
N ASN A 134 -9.94 -9.19 -3.82
CA ASN A 134 -10.21 -9.18 -2.39
C ASN A 134 -11.60 -8.56 -2.10
N SER A 135 -11.87 -7.38 -2.65
CA SER A 135 -13.16 -6.70 -2.47
C SER A 135 -14.34 -7.54 -3.00
N ILE A 136 -14.20 -8.21 -4.15
CA ILE A 136 -15.24 -9.11 -4.68
C ILE A 136 -15.52 -10.30 -3.75
N TYR A 137 -14.49 -10.90 -3.16
CA TYR A 137 -14.67 -11.99 -2.21
C TYR A 137 -15.33 -11.52 -0.91
N VAL A 138 -14.92 -10.37 -0.38
CA VAL A 138 -15.54 -9.78 0.81
C VAL A 138 -17.02 -9.51 0.55
N GLN A 139 -17.35 -8.86 -0.57
CA GLN A 139 -18.73 -8.58 -0.95
C GLN A 139 -19.56 -9.87 -1.09
N ARG A 140 -19.00 -10.94 -1.68
CA ARG A 140 -19.71 -12.22 -1.77
C ARG A 140 -19.95 -12.89 -0.43
N LEU A 141 -18.99 -12.80 0.50
CA LEU A 141 -19.16 -13.33 1.86
C LEU A 141 -20.27 -12.57 2.59
N GLU A 142 -20.34 -11.25 2.40
CA GLU A 142 -21.42 -10.41 2.92
C GLU A 142 -22.78 -10.74 2.30
N GLU A 143 -22.85 -10.90 0.97
CA GLU A 143 -24.07 -11.27 0.23
C GLU A 143 -24.60 -12.67 0.60
N GLN A 144 -23.70 -13.61 0.93
CA GLN A 144 -24.06 -14.94 1.39
C GLN A 144 -24.66 -14.96 2.80
N GLY A 145 -24.81 -13.79 3.45
CA GLY A 145 -25.51 -13.66 4.71
C GLY A 145 -24.74 -14.23 5.90
N LEU A 146 -23.53 -14.79 5.69
CA LEU A 146 -22.59 -15.10 6.75
C LEU A 146 -22.02 -13.77 7.26
N LYS A 147 -22.85 -13.08 8.03
CA LYS A 147 -22.40 -11.92 8.78
C LYS A 147 -21.20 -12.36 9.61
N LEU A 148 -20.20 -11.48 9.71
CA LEU A 148 -19.00 -11.75 10.49
C LEU A 148 -19.35 -12.24 11.90
N ASN A 149 -20.43 -11.71 12.50
CA ASN A 149 -20.93 -12.15 13.81
C ASN A 149 -21.38 -13.62 13.87
N GLU A 150 -22.04 -14.14 12.83
CA GLU A 150 -22.51 -15.53 12.75
C GLU A 150 -21.32 -16.48 12.57
N SER A 151 -20.34 -16.09 11.74
CA SER A 151 -19.08 -16.86 11.61
C SER A 151 -18.25 -16.84 12.89
N LEU A 152 -18.23 -15.71 13.62
CA LEU A 152 -17.58 -15.60 14.93
C LEU A 152 -18.30 -16.43 16.00
N ALA A 153 -19.63 -16.51 15.94
CA ALA A 153 -20.43 -17.33 16.86
C ALA A 153 -20.12 -18.83 16.68
N ILE A 154 -20.02 -19.31 15.43
CA ILE A 154 -19.64 -20.71 15.14
C ILE A 154 -18.24 -21.01 15.68
N LEU A 155 -17.29 -20.09 15.54
CA LEU A 155 -15.93 -20.27 16.08
C LEU A 155 -15.91 -20.35 17.61
N GLN A 156 -16.74 -19.53 18.27
CA GLN A 156 -16.87 -19.52 19.72
C GLN A 156 -17.51 -20.83 20.23
N GLU A 157 -18.54 -21.33 19.56
CA GLU A 157 -19.20 -22.60 19.88
C GLU A 157 -18.23 -23.79 19.74
N VAL A 158 -17.50 -23.87 18.62
CA VAL A 158 -16.50 -24.93 18.40
C VAL A 158 -15.36 -24.86 19.42
N LYS A 159 -14.98 -23.66 19.85
CA LYS A 159 -13.96 -23.49 20.90
C LYS A 159 -14.43 -24.10 22.22
N GLU A 160 -15.67 -23.82 22.62
CA GLU A 160 -16.25 -24.34 23.85
C GLU A 160 -16.38 -25.87 23.83
N GLU A 161 -16.74 -26.46 22.68
CA GLU A 161 -16.77 -27.92 22.51
C GLU A 161 -15.37 -28.55 22.62
N LEU A 162 -14.36 -27.91 22.04
CA LEU A 162 -12.97 -28.40 22.07
C LEU A 162 -12.34 -28.28 23.47
N GLU A 163 -12.71 -27.28 24.25
CA GLU A 163 -12.30 -27.14 25.67
C GLU A 163 -12.80 -28.31 26.53
N TRP A 164 -13.94 -28.91 26.17
CA TRP A 164 -14.54 -30.03 26.90
C TRP A 164 -13.98 -31.41 26.55
N ILE A 165 -13.01 -31.53 25.64
CA ILE A 165 -12.42 -32.82 25.26
C ILE A 165 -11.26 -33.19 26.21
N PRO A 166 -11.44 -34.16 27.12
CA PRO A 166 -10.36 -34.58 28.01
C PRO A 166 -9.36 -35.46 27.29
N GLY A 167 -8.09 -35.37 27.69
CA GLY A 167 -6.99 -36.25 27.25
C GLY A 167 -5.83 -35.51 26.57
N GLU A 168 -4.72 -36.21 26.37
CA GLU A 168 -3.50 -35.64 25.78
C GLU A 168 -3.73 -35.08 24.37
N ILE A 169 -4.59 -35.74 23.59
CA ILE A 169 -4.94 -35.33 22.23
C ILE A 169 -5.80 -34.05 22.26
N GLY A 170 -6.78 -33.96 23.16
CA GLY A 170 -7.61 -32.77 23.33
C GLY A 170 -6.78 -31.55 23.75
N ASN A 171 -5.88 -31.74 24.72
CA ASN A 171 -4.93 -30.69 25.12
C ASN A 171 -4.03 -30.24 23.97
N ALA A 172 -3.51 -31.16 23.16
CA ALA A 172 -2.68 -30.82 22.01
C ALA A 172 -3.44 -30.04 20.93
N VAL A 173 -4.73 -30.34 20.73
CA VAL A 173 -5.62 -29.62 19.81
C VAL A 173 -5.93 -28.21 20.33
N ASN A 174 -6.26 -28.07 21.62
CA ASN A 174 -6.52 -26.77 22.24
C ASN A 174 -5.30 -25.84 22.21
N ILE A 175 -4.11 -26.37 22.53
CA ILE A 175 -2.86 -25.59 22.43
C ILE A 175 -2.64 -25.07 20.99
N LYS A 176 -2.92 -25.90 19.97
CA LYS A 176 -2.83 -25.47 18.57
C LYS A 176 -3.90 -24.43 18.20
N LEU A 177 -5.12 -24.59 18.71
CA LEU A 177 -6.21 -23.65 18.49
C LEU A 177 -5.86 -22.26 19.04
N GLU A 178 -5.40 -22.18 20.29
CA GLU A 178 -4.96 -20.93 20.92
C GLU A 178 -3.82 -20.26 20.14
N GLN A 179 -2.83 -21.04 19.66
CA GLN A 179 -1.75 -20.51 18.84
C GLN A 179 -2.23 -19.92 17.52
N VAL A 180 -3.25 -20.53 16.89
CA VAL A 180 -3.85 -20.03 15.65
C VAL A 180 -4.64 -18.75 15.92
N ILE A 181 -5.40 -18.69 17.02
CA ILE A 181 -6.12 -17.48 17.44
C ILE A 181 -5.15 -16.34 17.73
N ALA A 182 -4.10 -16.57 18.52
CA ALA A 182 -3.09 -15.56 18.88
C ALA A 182 -2.30 -15.02 17.66
N LYS A 183 -2.14 -15.83 16.62
CA LYS A 183 -1.53 -15.39 15.34
C LYS A 183 -2.48 -14.50 14.53
N ASN A 184 -3.78 -14.63 14.72
CA ASN A 184 -4.82 -13.88 14.04
C ASN A 184 -5.34 -12.73 14.92
N LYS A 185 -4.50 -11.72 15.15
CA LYS A 185 -4.81 -10.52 15.98
C LYS A 185 -6.07 -9.74 15.58
N GLY A 186 -6.64 -10.01 14.39
CA GLY A 186 -7.90 -9.43 13.94
C GLY A 186 -9.14 -10.08 14.58
N LEU A 187 -8.99 -11.22 15.26
CA LEU A 187 -10.07 -11.97 15.89
C LEU A 187 -10.36 -11.52 17.34
N GLU A 188 -9.40 -10.85 18.00
CA GLU A 188 -9.50 -10.41 19.41
C GLU A 188 -10.16 -9.02 19.59
N LYS A 189 -10.91 -8.51 18.59
CA LYS A 189 -11.52 -7.17 18.62
C LYS A 189 -13.03 -7.19 18.64
#